data_AF-A0A8T9CDU6-F1
#
_entry.id   AF-A0A8T9CDU6-F1
#
_cell.length_a   1.000
_cell.length_b   1.000
_cell.length_c   1.000
_cell.angle_alpha   90.00
_cell.angle_beta   90.00
_cell.angle_gamma   90.00
#
_symmetry.space_group_name_H-M   'P 1'
#
loop_
_entity.id
_entity.type
_entity.pdbx_description
1 polymer ?
#
loop_
_entity_poly.entity_id
_entity_poly.type
_entity_poly.pdbx_seq_one_letter_code
_entity_poly.pdbx_strand_id
1 'polypeptide(L)'
;MQPGYPSIQSFYKREIAVEHEAAPEELPRRGDGFTEEELADAKDPLNRVWNPDREYEDSTIDQLVPGPRSVTFEGRIVNFTTVHGKSQNQPKASGWHYMLVKDDTGAISIKLYFAHKPYPLKLGYLVSVWTAFISDKTKDAGTIAGVNVFANLFPGRVTSDHIMLHTTGGTNGICHTPLGYCKGQPLSGLMNLDSYVGGGHDGVNGAKILVCVKSIGARKKITKKKGGECDLAEVLLFDHTGEVRMAVWDDMIESAKEWQPGQTILLISNPGFRVEYSGKGSIGMVRQTMIDIEPDFPDADWLRKHAASLTKKEGLCLEFPEDVWDVEAAEYGAYRPLYTLAELDTWVRSDGQQTFTGFLSLTIMEMSLVSYHRRNMLMCAECCGVPIFSNTLTVSCRNCSKSLTLQINPKILGTLLDETGAVAPGKLLWSERAWEALFGRSIKEVCVMSAEEVRLFEQRVIFMRMHLCFGWEERVGRLAVLGVFT
;
A
#
# COMPACT_ATOMS: atom_id res chain seq x y z
N MET A 1 63.20 -32.55 55.73
CA MET A 1 63.53 -32.60 54.29
C MET A 1 62.44 -33.40 53.59
N GLN A 2 61.75 -32.78 52.64
CA GLN A 2 60.57 -33.33 51.94
C GLN A 2 60.95 -34.46 50.96
N PRO A 3 60.09 -35.47 50.75
CA PRO A 3 60.26 -36.46 49.69
C PRO A 3 59.82 -35.89 48.32
N GLY A 4 60.65 -36.13 47.30
CA GLY A 4 60.42 -35.67 45.92
C GLY A 4 59.32 -36.47 45.22
N TYR A 5 58.46 -35.76 44.49
CA TYR A 5 57.39 -36.32 43.67
C TYR A 5 57.96 -37.04 42.42
N PRO A 6 57.35 -38.16 41.97
CA PRO A 6 57.75 -38.86 40.75
C PRO A 6 57.31 -38.10 39.49
N SER A 7 58.12 -38.18 38.43
CA SER A 7 57.86 -37.52 37.14
C SER A 7 56.84 -38.28 36.28
N ILE A 8 56.15 -37.51 35.44
CA ILE A 8 55.01 -37.91 34.58
C ILE A 8 55.32 -39.04 33.58
N GLN A 9 56.60 -39.35 33.35
CA GLN A 9 57.04 -40.42 32.44
C GLN A 9 56.80 -41.84 32.99
N SER A 10 56.46 -41.97 34.28
CA SER A 10 56.13 -43.26 34.91
C SER A 10 54.71 -43.77 34.62
N PHE A 11 53.86 -42.96 33.98
CA PHE A 11 52.45 -43.31 33.70
C PHE A 11 52.16 -43.87 32.30
N TYR A 12 53.13 -43.91 31.39
CA TYR A 12 52.89 -44.38 30.02
C TYR A 12 53.64 -45.70 29.73
N LYS A 13 52.88 -46.79 29.57
CA LYS A 13 53.37 -48.02 28.92
C LYS A 13 53.40 -47.80 27.41
N ARG A 14 54.49 -48.23 26.77
CA ARG A 14 54.66 -48.21 25.32
C ARG A 14 53.87 -49.39 24.72
N GLU A 15 52.84 -49.12 23.93
CA GLU A 15 52.17 -50.14 23.14
C GLU A 15 53.05 -50.58 21.96
N ILE A 16 53.01 -51.88 21.68
CA ILE A 16 53.74 -52.56 20.61
C ILE A 16 52.99 -52.30 19.30
N ALA A 17 53.71 -51.83 18.28
CA ALA A 17 53.16 -51.64 16.95
C ALA A 17 52.87 -52.99 16.28
N VAL A 18 51.63 -53.20 15.84
CA VAL A 18 51.27 -54.19 14.83
C VAL A 18 51.09 -53.41 13.53
N GLU A 19 51.90 -53.73 12.54
CA GLU A 19 51.81 -53.17 11.19
C GLU A 19 50.57 -53.73 10.48
N HIS A 20 49.69 -52.83 10.04
CA HIS A 20 48.76 -53.10 8.96
C HIS A 20 48.81 -51.92 8.00
N GLU A 21 49.25 -52.18 6.77
CA GLU A 21 49.22 -51.26 5.65
C GLU A 21 47.76 -50.86 5.33
N ALA A 22 47.47 -49.56 5.44
CA ALA A 22 46.28 -48.95 4.85
C ALA A 22 46.65 -47.56 4.29
N ALA A 23 46.00 -47.21 3.18
CA ALA A 23 46.23 -46.07 2.29
C ALA A 23 46.34 -44.70 3.02
N PRO A 24 46.98 -43.68 2.40
CA PRO A 24 47.28 -42.44 3.10
C PRO A 24 46.01 -41.68 3.49
N GLU A 25 45.74 -41.61 4.79
CA GLU A 25 44.76 -40.69 5.36
C GLU A 25 45.17 -39.24 5.04
N GLU A 26 44.31 -38.52 4.33
CA GLU A 26 44.38 -37.07 4.27
C GLU A 26 44.38 -36.52 5.69
N LEU A 27 45.34 -35.64 6.00
CA LEU A 27 45.36 -34.82 7.20
C LEU A 27 43.94 -34.29 7.46
N PRO A 28 43.36 -34.43 8.67
CA PRO A 28 42.05 -33.89 8.95
C PRO A 28 42.12 -32.38 8.71
N ARG A 29 41.37 -31.91 7.71
CA ARG A 29 41.17 -30.47 7.50
C ARG A 29 40.74 -29.94 8.87
N ARG A 30 41.52 -29.02 9.45
CA ARG A 30 41.08 -28.29 10.64
C ARG A 30 39.75 -27.63 10.27
N GLY A 31 38.65 -28.24 10.70
CA GLY A 31 37.32 -27.67 10.53
C GLY A 31 37.30 -26.29 11.16
N ASP A 32 36.54 -25.38 10.58
CA ASP A 32 36.31 -24.04 11.12
C ASP A 32 35.52 -24.06 12.43
N GLY A 33 35.10 -25.24 12.90
CA GLY A 33 34.41 -25.46 14.17
C GLY A 33 32.91 -25.23 14.09
N PHE A 34 32.36 -25.05 12.88
CA PHE A 34 30.93 -24.82 12.64
C PHE A 34 30.30 -26.02 11.95
N THR A 35 29.05 -26.31 12.30
CA THR A 35 28.21 -27.28 11.58
C THR A 35 27.71 -26.68 10.26
N GLU A 36 27.35 -27.54 9.30
CA GLU A 36 26.74 -27.07 8.04
C GLU A 36 25.42 -26.33 8.28
N GLU A 37 24.68 -26.72 9.32
CA GLU A 37 23.44 -26.07 9.77
C GLU A 37 23.72 -24.66 10.30
N GLU A 38 24.72 -24.47 11.17
CA GLU A 38 25.12 -23.13 11.66
C GLU A 38 25.58 -22.21 10.53
N LEU A 39 26.25 -22.75 9.51
CA LEU A 39 26.64 -22.01 8.31
C LEU A 39 25.45 -21.64 7.42
N ALA A 40 24.42 -22.50 7.36
CA ALA A 40 23.18 -22.23 6.64
C ALA A 40 22.35 -21.15 7.36
N ASP A 41 22.18 -21.27 8.67
CA ASP A 41 21.49 -20.30 9.53
C ASP A 41 22.15 -18.91 9.50
N ALA A 42 23.48 -18.87 9.47
CA ALA A 42 24.23 -17.62 9.34
C ALA A 42 23.99 -16.92 7.98
N LYS A 43 23.72 -17.70 6.92
CA LYS A 43 23.45 -17.19 5.57
C LYS A 43 22.00 -16.77 5.39
N ASP A 44 21.07 -17.45 6.06
CA ASP A 44 19.64 -17.18 6.00
C ASP A 44 18.97 -17.14 7.39
N PRO A 45 19.19 -16.06 8.16
CA PRO A 45 18.73 -16.01 9.55
C PRO A 45 17.21 -16.00 9.73
N LEU A 46 16.43 -15.77 8.67
CA LEU A 46 14.96 -15.79 8.73
C LEU A 46 14.39 -17.21 8.75
N ASN A 47 15.10 -18.17 8.18
CA ASN A 47 14.67 -19.58 8.13
C ASN A 47 15.28 -20.42 9.28
N ARG A 48 16.14 -19.81 10.10
CA ARG A 48 16.68 -20.44 11.31
C ARG A 48 15.54 -20.78 12.27
N VAL A 49 15.47 -22.04 12.71
CA VAL A 49 14.57 -22.44 13.80
C VAL A 49 15.03 -21.75 15.08
N TRP A 50 14.18 -20.87 15.63
CA TRP A 50 14.53 -20.11 16.82
C TRP A 50 14.15 -20.88 18.09
N ASN A 51 15.16 -21.51 18.70
CA ASN A 51 15.07 -22.16 20.01
C ASN A 51 16.23 -21.65 20.88
N PRO A 52 16.12 -20.45 21.47
CA PRO A 52 17.23 -19.86 22.20
C PRO A 52 17.53 -20.63 23.48
N ASP A 53 18.82 -20.92 23.75
CA ASP A 53 19.26 -21.49 25.03
C ASP A 53 19.08 -20.54 26.22
N ARG A 54 18.81 -19.26 25.93
CA ARG A 54 18.64 -18.18 26.90
C ARG A 54 17.19 -17.76 26.97
N GLU A 55 16.72 -17.46 28.18
CA GLU A 55 15.44 -16.81 28.41
C GLU A 55 15.47 -15.31 28.00
N TYR A 56 14.47 -14.90 27.23
CA TYR A 56 14.26 -13.51 26.84
C TYR A 56 13.00 -13.00 27.51
N GLU A 57 13.10 -11.86 28.18
CA GLU A 57 11.97 -11.21 28.81
C GLU A 57 11.13 -10.49 27.75
N ASP A 58 9.84 -10.80 27.69
CA ASP A 58 8.89 -10.06 26.85
C ASP A 58 8.68 -8.65 27.41
N SER A 59 8.73 -7.64 26.56
CA SER A 59 8.71 -6.23 26.97
C SER A 59 8.07 -5.37 25.89
N THR A 60 7.28 -4.37 26.31
CA THR A 60 6.87 -3.29 25.42
C THR A 60 8.04 -2.36 25.14
N ILE A 61 7.98 -1.63 24.02
CA ILE A 61 9.11 -0.82 23.56
C ILE A 61 9.41 0.35 24.53
N ASP A 62 8.39 0.90 25.20
CA ASP A 62 8.57 1.96 26.21
C ASP A 62 9.26 1.48 27.50
N GLN A 63 9.21 0.18 27.80
CA GLN A 63 9.82 -0.46 28.98
C GLN A 63 11.26 -0.90 28.74
N LEU A 64 11.77 -0.80 27.50
CA LEU A 64 13.13 -1.18 27.18
C LEU A 64 14.14 -0.24 27.87
N VAL A 65 15.09 -0.85 28.60
CA VAL A 65 16.14 -0.14 29.32
C VAL A 65 17.49 -0.36 28.62
N PRO A 66 18.27 0.69 28.34
CA PRO A 66 19.62 0.55 27.80
C PRO A 66 20.53 -0.30 28.69
N GLY A 67 21.29 -1.21 28.08
CA GLY A 67 22.24 -2.09 28.74
C GLY A 67 22.17 -3.54 28.26
N PRO A 68 23.01 -4.42 28.83
CA PRO A 68 22.99 -5.85 28.54
C PRO A 68 21.80 -6.52 29.24
N ARG A 69 20.70 -6.72 28.51
CA ARG A 69 19.51 -7.46 28.97
C ARG A 69 18.94 -8.24 27.80
N SER A 70 18.56 -9.49 28.04
CA SER A 70 17.89 -10.31 27.04
C SER A 70 16.40 -10.03 27.02
N VAL A 71 15.97 -9.40 25.94
CA VAL A 71 14.61 -8.92 25.76
C VAL A 71 14.06 -9.38 24.42
N THR A 72 12.76 -9.65 24.40
CA THR A 72 11.99 -9.79 23.19
C THR A 72 10.86 -8.78 23.18
N PHE A 73 10.52 -8.29 21.99
CA PHE A 73 9.44 -7.35 21.80
C PHE A 73 8.90 -7.47 20.37
N GLU A 74 7.65 -7.05 20.20
CA GLU A 74 6.97 -7.00 18.91
C GLU A 74 6.72 -5.56 18.48
N GLY A 75 6.65 -5.33 17.17
CA GLY A 75 6.26 -4.04 16.65
C GLY A 75 6.17 -4.02 15.13
N ARG A 76 5.61 -2.94 14.58
CA ARG A 76 5.50 -2.72 13.15
C ARG A 76 6.62 -1.86 12.61
N ILE A 77 7.10 -2.23 11.43
CA ILE A 77 8.06 -1.42 10.68
C ILE A 77 7.33 -0.17 10.16
N VAL A 78 7.70 1.01 10.67
CA VAL A 78 7.12 2.30 10.25
C VAL A 78 8.07 3.14 9.41
N ASN A 79 9.34 2.74 9.30
CA ASN A 79 10.31 3.30 8.36
C ASN A 79 11.46 2.29 8.18
N PHE A 80 12.07 2.24 6.99
CA PHE A 80 13.35 1.56 6.84
C PHE A 80 14.16 2.09 5.66
N THR A 81 15.48 1.97 5.69
CA THR A 81 16.34 2.28 4.55
C THR A 81 17.47 1.26 4.47
N THR A 82 17.62 0.65 3.31
CA THR A 82 18.68 -0.32 3.01
C THR A 82 19.95 0.41 2.60
N VAL A 83 21.07 0.06 3.21
CA VAL A 83 22.40 0.52 2.83
C VAL A 83 23.26 -0.68 2.46
N HIS A 84 23.76 -0.68 1.22
CA HIS A 84 24.74 -1.66 0.76
C HIS A 84 26.16 -1.13 0.94
N GLY A 85 27.08 -1.99 1.39
CA GLY A 85 28.48 -1.66 1.56
C GLY A 85 29.09 -2.25 2.82
N LYS A 86 30.40 -2.04 2.98
CA LYS A 86 31.15 -2.52 4.14
C LYS A 86 31.01 -1.56 5.32
N SER A 87 30.65 -2.10 6.48
CA SER A 87 30.67 -1.39 7.76
C SER A 87 32.06 -1.50 8.38
N GLN A 88 32.62 -0.40 8.90
CA GLN A 88 33.86 -0.44 9.68
C GLN A 88 33.70 -1.31 10.94
N ASN A 89 32.55 -1.20 11.62
CA ASN A 89 32.26 -1.93 12.86
C ASN A 89 31.87 -3.39 12.62
N GLN A 90 31.36 -3.71 11.41
CA GLN A 90 30.93 -5.06 11.04
C GLN A 90 31.48 -5.43 9.64
N PRO A 91 32.78 -5.77 9.52
CA PRO A 91 33.42 -6.01 8.23
C PRO A 91 32.85 -7.20 7.44
N LYS A 92 32.19 -8.14 8.14
CA LYS A 92 31.53 -9.32 7.57
C LYS A 92 30.12 -9.04 7.03
N ALA A 93 29.56 -7.85 7.26
CA ALA A 93 28.27 -7.46 6.71
C ALA A 93 28.43 -6.94 5.28
N SER A 94 27.51 -7.34 4.38
CA SER A 94 27.41 -6.78 3.03
C SER A 94 26.55 -5.51 2.99
N GLY A 95 25.81 -5.24 4.07
CA GLY A 95 24.99 -4.06 4.25
C GLY A 95 24.19 -4.11 5.54
N TRP A 96 23.32 -3.12 5.73
CA TRP A 96 22.41 -3.04 6.86
C TRP A 96 21.14 -2.26 6.53
N HIS A 97 20.09 -2.54 7.28
CA HIS A 97 18.86 -1.75 7.32
C HIS A 97 18.91 -0.79 8.50
N TYR A 98 18.61 0.49 8.26
CA TYR A 98 18.14 1.37 9.33
C TYR A 98 16.63 1.25 9.36
N MET A 99 16.04 0.71 10.42
CA MET A 99 14.59 0.55 10.54
C MET A 99 14.06 1.20 11.81
N LEU A 100 12.87 1.78 11.72
CA LEU A 100 12.07 2.20 12.86
C LEU A 100 10.97 1.17 13.07
N VAL A 101 10.92 0.63 14.27
CA VAL A 101 9.89 -0.29 14.72
C VAL A 101 9.14 0.37 15.86
N LYS A 102 7.82 0.23 15.86
CA LYS A 102 6.99 0.73 16.96
C LYS A 102 5.89 -0.25 17.35
N ASP A 103 5.49 -0.19 18.60
CA ASP A 103 4.31 -0.86 19.12
C ASP A 103 3.26 0.20 19.48
N ASP A 104 2.33 -0.14 20.37
CA ASP A 104 1.32 0.80 20.85
C ASP A 104 1.86 1.75 21.95
N THR A 105 3.07 1.53 22.45
CA THR A 105 3.67 2.23 23.61
C THR A 105 4.83 3.16 23.24
N GLY A 106 5.65 2.79 22.27
CA GLY A 106 6.89 3.46 21.95
C GLY A 106 7.51 3.03 20.61
N ALA A 107 8.65 3.64 20.28
CA ALA A 107 9.40 3.35 19.07
C ALA A 107 10.89 3.11 19.36
N ILE A 108 11.49 2.19 18.60
CA ILE A 108 12.91 1.81 18.66
C ILE A 108 13.53 1.95 17.27
N SER A 109 14.77 2.46 17.23
CA SER A 109 15.59 2.46 16.02
C SER A 109 16.52 1.26 16.02
N ILE A 110 16.45 0.45 14.97
CA ILE A 110 17.21 -0.78 14.84
C ILE A 110 18.13 -0.68 13.62
N LYS A 111 19.42 -0.96 13.84
CA LYS A 111 20.39 -1.19 12.77
C LYS A 111 20.56 -2.69 12.57
N LEU A 112 19.92 -3.24 11.54
CA LEU A 112 19.88 -4.67 11.26
C LEU A 112 20.88 -5.02 10.15
N TYR A 113 21.97 -5.68 10.49
CA TYR A 113 23.00 -6.12 9.55
C TYR A 113 22.61 -7.42 8.84
N PHE A 114 23.02 -7.52 7.57
CA PHE A 114 22.92 -8.75 6.79
C PHE A 114 24.28 -9.10 6.14
N ALA A 115 24.58 -10.39 6.06
CA ALA A 115 25.85 -10.88 5.52
C ALA A 115 25.83 -11.04 3.99
N HIS A 116 24.68 -11.42 3.42
CA HIS A 116 24.54 -11.72 2.00
C HIS A 116 23.38 -10.96 1.37
N LYS A 117 22.15 -11.42 1.58
CA LYS A 117 20.93 -10.82 1.03
C LYS A 117 20.27 -9.91 2.06
N PRO A 118 19.75 -8.73 1.67
CA PRO A 118 18.92 -7.92 2.54
C PRO A 118 17.65 -8.67 2.96
N TYR A 119 17.19 -8.42 4.18
CA TYR A 119 15.87 -8.87 4.63
C TYR A 119 14.77 -8.19 3.78
N PRO A 120 13.72 -8.91 3.35
CA PRO A 120 12.64 -8.38 2.51
C PRO A 120 11.63 -7.57 3.35
N LEU A 121 12.08 -6.43 3.87
CA LEU A 121 11.27 -5.57 4.74
C LEU A 121 10.17 -4.85 3.95
N LYS A 122 9.01 -4.65 4.58
CA LYS A 122 7.94 -3.77 4.10
C LYS A 122 7.37 -2.94 5.25
N LEU A 123 6.88 -1.75 4.93
CA LEU A 123 6.15 -0.91 5.89
C LEU A 123 4.88 -1.63 6.35
N GLY A 124 4.58 -1.53 7.64
CA GLY A 124 3.44 -2.17 8.27
C GLY A 124 3.67 -3.63 8.65
N TYR A 125 4.74 -4.31 8.22
CA TYR A 125 5.02 -5.67 8.67
C TYR A 125 5.23 -5.72 10.19
N LEU A 126 4.58 -6.68 10.85
CA LEU A 126 4.84 -7.01 12.24
C LEU A 126 6.15 -7.80 12.30
N VAL A 127 7.01 -7.45 13.26
CA VAL A 127 8.26 -8.16 13.54
C VAL A 127 8.34 -8.50 15.02
N SER A 128 8.87 -9.68 15.33
CA SER A 128 9.37 -9.99 16.67
C SER A 128 10.88 -9.92 16.64
N VAL A 129 11.46 -9.29 17.65
CA VAL A 129 12.90 -9.08 17.78
C VAL A 129 13.37 -9.72 19.08
N TRP A 130 14.53 -10.38 19.02
CA TRP A 130 15.25 -10.87 20.20
C TRP A 130 16.65 -10.28 20.18
N THR A 131 17.08 -9.71 21.31
CA THR A 131 18.45 -9.23 21.47
C THR A 131 18.89 -9.28 22.92
N ALA A 132 20.20 -9.35 23.14
CA ALA A 132 20.82 -9.32 24.47
C ALA A 132 21.31 -7.92 24.88
N PHE A 133 21.10 -6.90 24.05
CA PHE A 133 21.63 -5.57 24.32
C PHE A 133 20.77 -4.46 23.70
N ILE A 134 20.37 -3.49 24.53
CA ILE A 134 19.75 -2.23 24.09
C ILE A 134 20.77 -1.10 24.27
N SER A 135 20.94 -0.28 23.24
CA SER A 135 21.77 0.92 23.30
C SER A 135 20.98 2.16 23.72
N ASP A 136 21.66 3.05 24.45
CA ASP A 136 21.15 4.37 24.83
C ASP A 136 21.23 5.37 23.66
N LYS A 137 20.55 6.50 23.81
CA LYS A 137 20.35 7.61 22.86
C LYS A 137 21.63 8.30 22.37
N THR A 138 22.82 7.83 22.74
CA THR A 138 24.07 8.52 22.46
C THR A 138 25.10 7.59 21.84
N LYS A 139 25.21 7.64 20.50
CA LYS A 139 26.50 7.63 19.76
C LYS A 139 26.37 7.73 18.25
N ASP A 140 25.21 7.44 17.65
CA ASP A 140 25.05 7.50 16.19
C ASP A 140 23.69 8.08 15.77
N ALA A 141 23.74 9.09 14.90
CA ALA A 141 22.69 9.48 13.96
C ALA A 141 21.39 10.13 14.46
N GLY A 142 21.49 11.30 15.11
CA GLY A 142 20.40 12.31 15.16
C GLY A 142 19.19 11.94 16.03
N THR A 143 18.62 12.93 16.71
CA THR A 143 17.44 12.72 17.58
C THR A 143 16.19 12.48 16.71
N ILE A 144 15.66 11.26 16.73
CA ILE A 144 14.34 10.95 16.17
C ILE A 144 13.29 11.22 17.25
N ALA A 145 12.38 12.15 17.00
CA ALA A 145 11.32 12.47 17.94
C ALA A 145 10.47 11.22 18.25
N GLY A 146 10.29 10.91 19.53
CA GLY A 146 9.54 9.74 19.99
C GLY A 146 10.35 8.43 20.07
N VAL A 147 11.63 8.42 19.68
CA VAL A 147 12.51 7.24 19.81
C VAL A 147 13.54 7.49 20.91
N ASN A 148 13.53 6.64 21.93
CA ASN A 148 14.40 6.78 23.10
C ASN A 148 15.43 5.64 23.25
N VAL A 149 15.22 4.53 22.55
CA VAL A 149 16.09 3.34 22.59
C VAL A 149 16.53 2.92 21.20
N PHE A 150 17.68 2.26 21.13
CA PHE A 150 18.31 1.83 19.89
C PHE A 150 18.79 0.38 20.01
N ALA A 151 18.80 -0.37 18.91
CA ALA A 151 19.39 -1.71 18.87
C ALA A 151 20.30 -1.89 17.64
N ASN A 152 21.33 -2.72 17.78
CA ASN A 152 22.15 -3.18 16.68
C ASN A 152 22.04 -4.69 16.62
N LEU A 153 21.54 -5.24 15.52
CA LEU A 153 21.30 -6.67 15.36
C LEU A 153 22.16 -7.22 14.24
N PHE A 154 22.83 -8.34 14.47
CA PHE A 154 23.45 -9.11 13.39
C PHE A 154 23.14 -10.61 13.54
N PRO A 155 21.90 -11.04 13.25
CA PRO A 155 21.46 -12.43 13.49
C PRO A 155 22.34 -13.50 12.84
N GLY A 156 22.92 -13.21 11.66
CA GLY A 156 23.84 -14.12 10.97
C GLY A 156 25.26 -14.21 11.58
N ARG A 157 25.53 -13.48 12.67
CA ARG A 157 26.83 -13.48 13.37
C ARG A 157 26.67 -13.61 14.88
N VAL A 158 25.63 -13.00 15.44
CA VAL A 158 25.35 -12.95 16.87
C VAL A 158 24.19 -13.89 17.14
N THR A 159 24.49 -15.00 17.82
CA THR A 159 23.49 -16.06 18.09
C THR A 159 22.37 -15.59 19.02
N SER A 160 22.63 -14.59 19.86
CA SER A 160 21.62 -13.97 20.72
C SER A 160 20.71 -12.97 20.01
N ASP A 161 20.98 -12.66 18.75
CA ASP A 161 20.13 -11.77 17.96
C ASP A 161 19.24 -12.62 17.04
N HIS A 162 17.96 -12.29 17.00
CA HIS A 162 17.02 -12.87 16.05
C HIS A 162 15.97 -11.85 15.64
N ILE A 163 15.43 -12.03 14.45
CA ILE A 163 14.30 -11.27 13.95
C ILE A 163 13.40 -12.22 13.17
N MET A 164 12.10 -12.12 13.44
CA MET A 164 11.06 -12.87 12.73
C MET A 164 10.15 -11.87 12.02
N LEU A 165 9.91 -12.10 10.73
CA LEU A 165 8.98 -11.31 9.93
C LEU A 165 7.64 -12.05 9.87
N HIS A 166 6.60 -11.45 10.42
CA HIS A 166 5.25 -12.03 10.37
C HIS A 166 4.59 -11.66 9.05
N THR A 167 4.62 -12.59 8.09
CA THR A 167 4.09 -12.38 6.73
C THR A 167 2.69 -12.97 6.52
N THR A 168 2.13 -13.67 7.52
CA THR A 168 0.83 -14.35 7.42
C THR A 168 -0.34 -13.46 7.86
N GLY A 169 -1.51 -13.68 7.24
CA GLY A 169 -2.76 -12.99 7.58
C GLY A 169 -3.24 -13.40 8.98
N GLY A 170 -3.05 -12.52 9.95
CA GLY A 170 -3.39 -12.76 11.36
C GLY A 170 -2.90 -11.67 12.31
N THR A 171 -2.12 -10.72 11.81
CA THR A 171 -1.51 -9.67 12.64
C THR A 171 -2.36 -8.41 12.76
N ASN A 172 -3.48 -8.27 12.04
CA ASN A 172 -4.25 -7.03 11.86
C ASN A 172 -4.72 -6.32 13.15
N GLY A 173 -4.66 -6.96 14.32
CA GLY A 173 -5.02 -6.37 15.62
C GLY A 173 -3.83 -5.96 16.50
N ILE A 174 -2.59 -6.12 16.03
CA ILE A 174 -1.38 -5.96 16.85
C ILE A 174 -0.64 -4.69 16.43
N CYS A 175 -0.25 -3.84 17.39
CA CYS A 175 0.62 -2.67 17.17
C CYS A 175 0.11 -1.64 16.14
N HIS A 176 -1.21 -1.42 16.06
CA HIS A 176 -1.84 -0.46 15.14
C HIS A 176 -2.19 0.88 15.79
N THR A 177 -2.11 1.00 17.12
CA THR A 177 -2.46 2.24 17.82
C THR A 177 -1.40 3.29 17.55
N PRO A 178 -1.78 4.50 17.10
CA PRO A 178 -0.81 5.59 16.91
C PRO A 178 -0.07 5.96 18.19
N LEU A 179 1.23 6.28 18.07
CA LEU A 179 2.03 6.69 19.23
C LEU A 179 1.48 7.98 19.85
N GLY A 180 1.27 7.94 21.17
CA GLY A 180 0.71 9.05 21.93
C GLY A 180 -0.79 9.26 21.76
N TYR A 181 -1.51 8.32 21.14
CA TYR A 181 -2.96 8.32 21.14
C TYR A 181 -3.51 7.87 22.50
N CYS A 182 -4.42 8.66 23.06
CA CYS A 182 -5.17 8.32 24.26
C CYS A 182 -6.66 8.29 23.92
N LYS A 183 -7.35 7.21 24.26
CA LYS A 183 -8.79 7.06 23.97
C LYS A 183 -9.58 8.25 24.53
N GLY A 184 -10.38 8.89 23.67
CA GLY A 184 -11.18 10.07 24.02
C GLY A 184 -10.44 11.41 23.93
N GLN A 185 -9.15 11.42 23.55
CA GLN A 185 -8.39 12.64 23.29
C GLN A 185 -7.99 12.73 21.81
N PRO A 186 -7.95 13.94 21.22
CA PRO A 186 -7.39 14.14 19.89
C PRO A 186 -5.92 13.74 19.83
N LEU A 187 -5.49 13.18 18.70
CA LEU A 187 -4.08 12.85 18.49
C LEU A 187 -3.24 14.12 18.39
N SER A 188 -2.29 14.28 19.31
CA SER A 188 -1.41 15.45 19.35
C SER A 188 -0.61 15.62 18.06
N GLY A 189 -0.58 16.85 17.53
CA GLY A 189 0.12 17.22 16.29
C GLY A 189 -0.56 16.79 15.00
N LEU A 190 -1.74 16.13 15.06
CA LEU A 190 -2.53 15.82 13.87
C LEU A 190 -3.12 17.10 13.26
N MET A 191 -2.91 17.29 11.97
CA MET A 191 -3.47 18.38 11.17
C MET A 191 -3.95 17.87 9.81
N ASN A 192 -4.84 18.62 9.17
CA ASN A 192 -5.25 18.32 7.80
C ASN A 192 -4.14 18.67 6.80
N LEU A 193 -4.28 18.13 5.59
CA LEU A 193 -3.25 18.18 4.57
C LEU A 193 -3.00 19.61 4.07
N ASP A 194 -4.04 20.40 3.85
CA ASP A 194 -3.90 21.79 3.43
C ASP A 194 -3.13 22.64 4.46
N SER A 195 -3.38 22.41 5.77
CA SER A 195 -2.64 23.10 6.84
C SER A 195 -1.16 22.72 6.83
N TYR A 196 -0.86 21.44 6.62
CA TYR A 196 0.53 20.98 6.54
C TYR A 196 1.26 21.57 5.33
N VAL A 197 0.66 21.51 4.15
CA VAL A 197 1.23 22.03 2.89
C VAL A 197 1.31 23.57 2.91
N GLY A 198 0.37 24.24 3.56
CA GLY A 198 0.30 25.70 3.67
C GLY A 198 1.27 26.32 4.68
N GLY A 199 1.98 25.52 5.47
CA GLY A 199 3.00 26.02 6.40
C GLY A 199 3.20 25.19 7.66
N GLY A 200 2.30 24.24 7.96
CA GLY A 200 2.41 23.34 9.13
C GLY A 200 3.62 22.39 9.08
N HIS A 201 4.37 22.38 7.98
CA HIS A 201 5.65 21.68 7.86
C HIS A 201 6.85 22.44 8.46
N ASP A 202 6.75 23.75 8.69
CA ASP A 202 7.89 24.59 9.06
C ASP A 202 7.95 24.82 10.58
N GLY A 203 9.05 24.40 11.21
CA GLY A 203 9.27 24.58 12.65
C GLY A 203 8.34 23.79 13.59
N VAL A 204 7.38 23.02 13.07
CA VAL A 204 6.44 22.22 13.86
C VAL A 204 7.03 20.84 14.16
N ASN A 205 7.41 20.62 15.41
CA ASN A 205 7.83 19.29 15.88
C ASN A 205 6.61 18.39 16.11
N GLY A 206 6.72 17.11 15.72
CA GLY A 206 5.66 16.13 16.00
C GLY A 206 4.44 16.23 15.08
N ALA A 207 4.54 16.96 13.97
CA ALA A 207 3.48 17.10 12.97
C ALA A 207 3.04 15.71 12.46
N LYS A 208 1.74 15.51 12.36
CA LYS A 208 1.14 14.29 11.82
C LYS A 208 0.05 14.65 10.81
N ILE A 209 -0.04 13.86 9.75
CA ILE A 209 -1.11 13.96 8.76
C ILE A 209 -1.71 12.58 8.55
N LEU A 210 -3.04 12.53 8.45
CA LEU A 210 -3.79 11.32 8.19
C LEU A 210 -4.37 11.41 6.78
N VAL A 211 -4.03 10.44 5.94
CA VAL A 211 -4.31 10.48 4.50
C VAL A 211 -4.73 9.12 3.98
N CYS A 212 -5.54 9.11 2.92
CA CYS A 212 -5.85 7.92 2.15
C CYS A 212 -4.99 7.88 0.89
N VAL A 213 -4.58 6.68 0.47
CA VAL A 213 -3.92 6.49 -0.82
C VAL A 213 -4.92 6.75 -1.93
N LYS A 214 -4.65 7.73 -2.82
CA LYS A 214 -5.47 8.03 -3.99
C LYS A 214 -5.04 7.22 -5.21
N SER A 215 -3.73 7.17 -5.46
CA SER A 215 -3.17 6.44 -6.59
C SER A 215 -1.69 6.13 -6.39
N ILE A 216 -1.22 5.10 -7.08
CA ILE A 216 0.17 4.65 -7.03
C ILE A 216 0.73 4.71 -8.46
N GLY A 217 1.75 5.54 -8.63
CA GLY A 217 2.47 5.69 -9.89
C GLY A 217 3.42 4.53 -10.19
N ALA A 218 3.80 4.41 -11.45
CA ALA A 218 4.78 3.42 -11.90
C ALA A 218 6.16 3.65 -11.27
N ARG A 219 6.90 2.56 -11.05
CA ARG A 219 8.33 2.59 -10.67
C ARG A 219 9.15 3.22 -11.79
N LYS A 220 9.92 4.26 -11.45
CA LYS A 220 10.82 5.00 -12.34
C LYS A 220 12.26 4.86 -11.85
N LYS A 221 13.20 4.60 -12.75
CA LYS A 221 14.64 4.70 -12.46
C LYS A 221 15.09 6.16 -12.57
N ILE A 222 15.80 6.64 -11.55
CA ILE A 222 16.33 8.00 -11.46
C ILE A 222 17.84 7.95 -11.19
N THR A 223 18.59 8.75 -11.95
CA THR A 223 20.03 8.93 -11.72
C THR A 223 20.27 9.99 -10.66
N LYS A 224 21.01 9.65 -9.60
CA LYS A 224 21.37 10.59 -8.53
C LYS A 224 22.38 11.61 -9.03
N LYS A 225 22.30 12.85 -8.52
CA LYS A 225 23.26 13.94 -8.85
C LYS A 225 24.73 13.57 -8.61
N LYS A 226 25.01 12.65 -7.68
CA LYS A 226 26.36 12.20 -7.31
C LYS A 226 26.78 10.88 -7.98
N GLY A 227 26.06 10.44 -9.02
CA GLY A 227 26.20 9.11 -9.61
C GLY A 227 25.42 8.04 -8.85
N GLY A 228 25.07 6.96 -9.56
CA GLY A 228 24.22 5.87 -9.08
C GLY A 228 22.75 5.99 -9.49
N GLU A 229 22.06 4.85 -9.57
CA GLU A 229 20.63 4.76 -9.83
C GLU A 229 19.85 4.56 -8.52
N CYS A 230 18.65 5.12 -8.44
CA CYS A 230 17.62 4.71 -7.48
C CYS A 230 16.28 4.57 -8.17
N ASP A 231 15.39 3.82 -7.54
CA ASP A 231 14.02 3.70 -7.99
C ASP A 231 13.12 4.66 -7.21
N LEU A 232 12.15 5.25 -7.90
CA LEU A 232 11.13 6.15 -7.35
C LEU A 232 9.75 5.68 -7.80
N ALA A 233 8.80 5.62 -6.87
CA ALA A 233 7.38 5.65 -7.17
C ALA A 233 6.75 6.88 -6.51
N GLU A 234 5.82 7.53 -7.22
CA GLU A 234 5.01 8.61 -6.66
C GLU A 234 3.67 8.05 -6.19
N VAL A 235 3.31 8.31 -4.95
CA VAL A 235 1.99 7.98 -4.40
C VAL A 235 1.23 9.28 -4.23
N LEU A 236 0.04 9.36 -4.83
CA LEU A 236 -0.88 10.46 -4.61
C LEU A 236 -1.70 10.14 -3.36
N LEU A 237 -1.71 11.07 -2.42
CA LEU A 237 -2.39 10.96 -1.14
C LEU A 237 -3.46 12.05 -1.07
N PHE A 238 -4.54 11.79 -0.35
CA PHE A 238 -5.60 12.77 -0.16
C PHE A 238 -6.22 12.66 1.23
N ASP A 239 -6.79 13.77 1.67
CA ASP A 239 -7.74 13.81 2.78
C ASP A 239 -9.00 14.58 2.35
N HIS A 240 -9.80 15.04 3.31
CA HIS A 240 -11.01 15.83 3.05
C HIS A 240 -10.73 17.29 2.66
N THR A 241 -9.47 17.74 2.70
CA THR A 241 -9.06 19.12 2.39
C THR A 241 -8.34 19.23 1.06
N GLY A 242 -7.50 18.25 0.71
CA GLY A 242 -6.75 18.32 -0.54
C GLY A 242 -6.02 17.06 -0.93
N GLU A 243 -5.08 17.23 -1.86
CA GLU A 243 -4.24 16.16 -2.41
C GLU A 243 -2.76 16.55 -2.40
N VAL A 244 -1.88 15.58 -2.17
CA VAL A 244 -0.44 15.79 -2.17
C VAL A 244 0.30 14.57 -2.72
N ARG A 245 1.48 14.78 -3.27
CA ARG A 245 2.35 13.68 -3.72
C ARG A 245 3.33 13.29 -2.62
N MET A 246 3.59 12.00 -2.50
CA MET A 246 4.66 11.45 -1.67
C MET A 246 5.60 10.62 -2.52
N ALA A 247 6.90 10.82 -2.33
CA ALA A 247 7.95 10.06 -3.00
C ALA A 247 8.36 8.84 -2.17
N VAL A 248 8.18 7.63 -2.74
CA VAL A 248 8.60 6.35 -2.16
C VAL A 248 9.79 5.80 -2.93
N TRP A 249 10.88 5.46 -2.23
CA TRP A 249 12.17 5.15 -2.84
C TRP A 249 12.58 3.70 -2.65
N ASP A 250 13.30 3.17 -3.64
CA ASP A 250 14.01 1.89 -3.59
C ASP A 250 13.13 0.75 -3.02
N ASP A 251 13.57 0.06 -1.97
CA ASP A 251 12.89 -1.11 -1.40
C ASP A 251 11.52 -0.77 -0.79
N MET A 252 11.28 0.47 -0.36
CA MET A 252 9.97 0.87 0.16
C MET A 252 8.88 0.83 -0.92
N ILE A 253 9.24 0.85 -2.21
CA ILE A 253 8.27 0.75 -3.30
C ILE A 253 7.50 -0.56 -3.24
N GLU A 254 8.13 -1.64 -2.75
CA GLU A 254 7.45 -2.93 -2.56
C GLU A 254 6.38 -2.87 -1.47
N SER A 255 6.48 -1.94 -0.51
CA SER A 255 5.42 -1.68 0.47
C SER A 255 4.22 -1.00 -0.18
N ALA A 256 4.47 -0.02 -1.04
CA ALA A 256 3.41 0.72 -1.72
C ALA A 256 2.55 -0.17 -2.66
N LYS A 257 3.09 -1.30 -3.14
CA LYS A 257 2.33 -2.27 -3.95
C LYS A 257 1.20 -2.97 -3.19
N GLU A 258 1.28 -3.03 -1.86
CA GLU A 258 0.24 -3.63 -1.02
C GLU A 258 -0.88 -2.63 -0.67
N TRP A 259 -0.66 -1.34 -0.93
CA TRP A 259 -1.65 -0.31 -0.68
C TRP A 259 -2.76 -0.36 -1.73
N GLN A 260 -3.99 -0.17 -1.25
CA GLN A 260 -5.19 -0.16 -2.07
C GLN A 260 -5.69 1.29 -2.22
N PRO A 261 -5.66 1.84 -3.44
CA PRO A 261 -6.22 3.15 -3.73
C PRO A 261 -7.68 3.29 -3.31
N GLY A 262 -8.03 4.42 -2.71
CA GLY A 262 -9.34 4.73 -2.15
C GLY A 262 -9.68 3.96 -0.86
N GLN A 263 -8.78 3.13 -0.35
CA GLN A 263 -9.03 2.29 0.83
C GLN A 263 -7.93 2.42 1.89
N THR A 264 -6.65 2.31 1.49
CA THR A 264 -5.55 2.26 2.45
C THR A 264 -5.33 3.61 3.12
N ILE A 265 -5.43 3.63 4.45
CA ILE A 265 -5.20 4.79 5.31
C ILE A 265 -3.78 4.76 5.86
N LEU A 266 -3.11 5.91 5.78
CA LEU A 266 -1.76 6.14 6.29
C LEU A 266 -1.79 7.26 7.32
N LEU A 267 -1.18 7.05 8.48
CA LEU A 267 -0.80 8.14 9.36
C LEU A 267 0.70 8.38 9.19
N ILE A 268 1.06 9.57 8.73
CA ILE A 268 2.44 9.97 8.49
C ILE A 268 2.85 10.93 9.60
N SER A 269 3.74 10.48 10.48
CA SER A 269 4.31 11.27 11.57
C SER A 269 5.69 11.81 11.18
N ASN A 270 5.95 13.06 11.53
CA ASN A 270 7.15 13.81 11.14
C ASN A 270 7.49 13.69 9.62
N PRO A 271 6.53 13.96 8.71
CA PRO A 271 6.80 13.99 7.29
C PRO A 271 7.89 15.01 6.96
N GLY A 272 8.72 14.71 5.97
CA GLY A 272 9.52 15.73 5.30
C GLY A 272 8.65 16.54 4.33
N PHE A 273 9.07 17.76 4.01
CA PHE A 273 8.43 18.60 3.00
C PHE A 273 9.43 19.05 1.96
N ARG A 274 9.01 19.07 0.69
CA ARG A 274 9.80 19.58 -0.42
C ARG A 274 8.90 20.38 -1.35
N VAL A 275 9.40 21.52 -1.82
CA VAL A 275 8.74 22.28 -2.88
C VAL A 275 9.22 21.74 -4.22
N GLU A 276 8.30 21.32 -5.08
CA GLU A 276 8.60 20.88 -6.43
C GLU A 276 8.82 22.07 -7.37
N TYR A 277 9.42 21.81 -8.54
CA TYR A 277 9.59 22.83 -9.59
C TYR A 277 8.26 23.46 -10.05
N SER A 278 7.15 22.74 -9.88
CA SER A 278 5.80 23.21 -10.16
C SER A 278 5.29 24.26 -9.15
N GLY A 279 6.05 24.52 -8.07
CA GLY A 279 5.63 25.32 -6.93
C GLY A 279 4.71 24.58 -5.95
N LYS A 280 4.28 23.35 -6.27
CA LYS A 280 3.47 22.53 -5.36
C LYS A 280 4.35 21.84 -4.32
N GLY A 281 3.83 21.72 -3.10
CA GLY A 281 4.46 20.94 -2.04
C GLY A 281 4.33 19.44 -2.26
N SER A 282 5.33 18.68 -1.83
CA SER A 282 5.30 17.22 -1.76
C SER A 282 5.85 16.71 -0.42
N ILE A 283 5.35 15.55 -0.01
CA ILE A 283 5.81 14.85 1.19
C ILE A 283 7.07 14.05 0.85
N GLY A 284 8.11 14.27 1.65
CA GLY A 284 9.35 13.53 1.58
C GLY A 284 9.48 12.54 2.72
N MET A 285 10.02 11.36 2.43
CA MET A 285 10.49 10.43 3.45
C MET A 285 11.85 10.87 3.98
N VAL A 286 11.91 11.17 5.28
CA VAL A 286 13.17 11.44 6.01
C VAL A 286 13.38 10.39 7.10
N ARG A 287 14.55 10.39 7.74
CA ARG A 287 14.92 9.38 8.75
C ARG A 287 13.96 9.31 9.93
N GLN A 288 13.36 10.43 10.34
CA GLN A 288 12.40 10.48 11.44
C GLN A 288 10.94 10.28 11.04
N THR A 289 10.65 10.18 9.74
CA THR A 289 9.27 9.95 9.28
C THR A 289 8.83 8.56 9.74
N MET A 290 7.61 8.44 10.25
CA MET A 290 6.99 7.16 10.56
C MET A 290 5.70 7.07 9.76
N ILE A 291 5.50 5.97 9.05
CA ILE A 291 4.25 5.66 8.36
C ILE A 291 3.60 4.46 9.04
N ASP A 292 2.51 4.75 9.73
CA ASP A 292 1.56 3.78 10.22
C ASP A 292 0.63 3.37 9.07
N ILE A 293 0.53 2.07 8.78
CA ILE A 293 -0.40 1.51 7.80
C ILE A 293 -1.65 1.04 8.53
N GLU A 294 -2.83 1.47 8.07
CA GLU A 294 -4.12 1.18 8.74
C GLU A 294 -4.07 1.45 10.25
N PRO A 295 -3.78 2.70 10.68
CA PRO A 295 -3.78 3.03 12.10
C PRO A 295 -5.17 2.83 12.72
N ASP A 296 -5.23 2.29 13.94
CA ASP A 296 -6.47 2.03 14.67
C ASP A 296 -6.80 3.19 15.62
N PHE A 297 -7.64 4.13 15.15
CA PHE A 297 -8.23 5.21 15.94
C PHE A 297 -9.41 5.89 15.20
N PRO A 298 -10.27 6.66 15.90
CA PRO A 298 -11.52 7.19 15.33
C PRO A 298 -11.38 8.04 14.06
N ASP A 299 -10.32 8.86 13.95
CA ASP A 299 -10.19 9.72 12.76
C ASP A 299 -9.79 8.89 11.52
N ALA A 300 -9.08 7.77 11.69
CA ALA A 300 -8.82 6.81 10.62
C ALA A 300 -10.11 6.14 10.13
N ASP A 301 -11.00 5.75 11.04
CA ASP A 301 -12.31 5.20 10.69
C ASP A 301 -13.18 6.21 9.95
N TRP A 302 -13.15 7.47 10.39
CA TRP A 302 -13.85 8.55 9.72
C TRP A 302 -13.30 8.77 8.30
N LEU A 303 -11.97 8.85 8.14
CA LEU A 303 -11.35 9.06 6.84
C LEU A 303 -11.60 7.88 5.90
N ARG A 304 -11.61 6.64 6.41
CA ARG A 304 -11.95 5.44 5.63
C ARG A 304 -13.37 5.52 5.06
N LYS A 305 -14.34 5.94 5.88
CA LYS A 305 -15.74 6.15 5.44
C LYS A 305 -15.83 7.30 4.43
N HIS A 306 -15.11 8.40 4.66
CA HIS A 306 -15.07 9.53 3.75
C HIS A 306 -14.50 9.15 2.38
N ALA A 307 -13.34 8.47 2.35
CA ALA A 307 -12.70 7.98 1.13
C ALA A 307 -13.61 7.03 0.34
N ALA A 308 -14.24 6.06 1.01
CA ALA A 308 -15.18 5.14 0.38
C ALA A 308 -16.38 5.88 -0.25
N SER A 309 -16.94 6.87 0.44
CA SER A 309 -18.02 7.71 -0.11
C SER A 309 -17.56 8.51 -1.33
N LEU A 310 -16.35 9.08 -1.29
CA LEU A 310 -15.80 9.87 -2.40
C LEU A 310 -15.58 8.98 -3.64
N THR A 311 -14.98 7.80 -3.47
CA THR A 311 -14.76 6.83 -4.56
C THR A 311 -16.07 6.41 -5.22
N LYS A 312 -17.14 6.16 -4.43
CA LYS A 312 -18.47 5.87 -4.99
C LYS A 312 -19.04 7.04 -5.81
N LYS A 313 -18.87 8.27 -5.34
CA LYS A 313 -19.43 9.46 -6.02
C LYS A 313 -18.64 9.87 -7.25
N GLU A 314 -17.32 9.71 -7.23
CA GLU A 314 -16.42 10.27 -8.25
C GLU A 314 -15.72 9.23 -9.12
N GLY A 315 -15.77 7.95 -8.77
CA GLY A 315 -15.11 6.86 -9.49
C GLY A 315 -15.48 6.84 -10.98
N LEU A 316 -14.47 6.71 -11.83
CA LEU A 316 -14.69 6.67 -13.28
C LEU A 316 -15.35 5.35 -13.70
N CYS A 317 -14.88 4.25 -13.12
CA CYS A 317 -15.31 2.89 -13.44
C CYS A 317 -15.87 2.26 -12.17
N LEU A 318 -17.18 2.45 -11.94
CA LEU A 318 -17.88 1.69 -10.91
C LEU A 318 -18.34 0.37 -11.52
N GLU A 319 -18.23 -0.71 -10.76
CA GLU A 319 -18.83 -1.97 -11.15
C GLU A 319 -20.36 -1.82 -11.19
N PHE A 320 -20.96 -2.35 -12.25
CA PHE A 320 -22.41 -2.39 -12.36
C PHE A 320 -22.93 -3.47 -11.39
N PRO A 321 -23.86 -3.13 -10.49
CA PRO A 321 -24.31 -4.08 -9.48
C PRO A 321 -25.36 -5.01 -10.09
N GLU A 322 -24.91 -6.19 -10.50
CA GLU A 322 -25.79 -7.27 -10.95
C GLU A 322 -26.70 -7.71 -9.80
N ASP A 323 -27.89 -8.23 -10.14
CA ASP A 323 -28.88 -8.81 -9.21
C ASP A 323 -29.55 -7.86 -8.20
N VAL A 324 -29.32 -6.54 -8.27
CA VAL A 324 -30.01 -5.56 -7.40
C VAL A 324 -31.45 -5.31 -7.83
N TRP A 325 -31.68 -5.24 -9.14
CA TRP A 325 -32.99 -4.94 -9.71
C TRP A 325 -33.47 -6.08 -10.59
N ASP A 326 -34.77 -6.39 -10.50
CA ASP A 326 -35.44 -7.25 -11.48
C ASP A 326 -35.63 -6.45 -12.77
N VAL A 327 -34.73 -6.69 -13.71
CA VAL A 327 -34.63 -5.95 -14.97
C VAL A 327 -35.83 -6.22 -15.87
N GLU A 328 -36.31 -7.46 -15.95
CA GLU A 328 -37.48 -7.80 -16.78
C GLU A 328 -38.75 -7.14 -16.24
N ALA A 329 -38.93 -7.18 -14.91
CA ALA A 329 -40.05 -6.50 -14.26
C ALA A 329 -39.95 -4.97 -14.42
N ALA A 330 -38.76 -4.38 -14.37
CA ALA A 330 -38.56 -2.95 -14.58
C ALA A 330 -38.92 -2.52 -16.02
N GLU A 331 -38.58 -3.32 -17.02
CA GLU A 331 -38.79 -2.96 -18.44
C GLU A 331 -40.20 -3.27 -18.95
N TYR A 332 -40.75 -4.42 -18.56
CA TYR A 332 -41.97 -4.98 -19.12
C TYR A 332 -43.08 -5.23 -18.09
N GLY A 333 -42.82 -4.98 -16.81
CA GLY A 333 -43.78 -5.16 -15.74
C GLY A 333 -44.98 -4.21 -15.83
N ALA A 334 -45.98 -4.47 -15.00
CA ALA A 334 -47.19 -3.66 -14.94
C ALA A 334 -46.95 -2.25 -14.38
N TYR A 335 -45.94 -2.09 -13.52
CA TYR A 335 -45.61 -0.83 -12.86
C TYR A 335 -44.34 -0.23 -13.46
N ARG A 336 -44.51 0.78 -14.33
CA ARG A 336 -43.44 1.46 -15.07
C ARG A 336 -43.58 2.98 -14.93
N PRO A 337 -43.32 3.54 -13.73
CA PRO A 337 -43.44 4.97 -13.50
C PRO A 337 -42.44 5.73 -14.37
N LEU A 338 -42.93 6.77 -15.05
CA LEU A 338 -42.10 7.75 -15.72
C LEU A 338 -41.82 8.88 -14.72
N TYR A 339 -40.54 9.20 -14.55
CA TYR A 339 -40.08 10.31 -13.73
C TYR A 339 -39.48 11.40 -14.60
N THR A 340 -39.50 12.62 -14.07
CA THR A 340 -38.60 13.69 -14.47
C THR A 340 -37.35 13.70 -13.57
N LEU A 341 -36.28 14.33 -14.03
CA LEU A 341 -35.02 14.48 -13.28
C LEU A 341 -35.24 15.24 -11.97
N ALA A 342 -36.10 16.26 -11.93
CA ALA A 342 -36.40 17.01 -10.71
C ALA A 342 -37.21 16.19 -9.70
N GLU A 343 -38.19 15.40 -10.15
CA GLU A 343 -38.92 14.47 -9.27
C GLU A 343 -37.97 13.45 -8.66
N LEU A 344 -37.07 12.91 -9.48
CA LEU A 344 -36.10 11.92 -9.04
C LEU A 344 -35.08 12.50 -8.04
N ASP A 345 -34.57 13.71 -8.30
CA ASP A 345 -33.68 14.42 -7.36
C ASP A 345 -34.40 14.69 -6.03
N THR A 346 -35.65 15.15 -6.07
CA THR A 346 -36.46 15.40 -4.87
C THR A 346 -36.72 14.10 -4.10
N TRP A 347 -37.05 13.02 -4.79
CA TRP A 347 -37.33 11.71 -4.19
C TRP A 347 -36.08 11.14 -3.51
N VAL A 348 -34.96 11.09 -4.23
CA VAL A 348 -33.69 10.55 -3.70
C VAL A 348 -33.21 11.35 -2.49
N ARG A 349 -33.44 12.67 -2.45
CA ARG A 349 -33.07 13.50 -1.30
C ARG A 349 -34.01 13.35 -0.09
N SER A 350 -35.26 12.95 -0.31
CA SER A 350 -36.26 12.83 0.76
C SER A 350 -36.34 11.41 1.34
N ASP A 351 -36.32 10.39 0.49
CA ASP A 351 -36.42 8.97 0.87
C ASP A 351 -35.56 8.06 -0.04
N GLY A 352 -34.29 8.43 -0.22
CA GLY A 352 -33.35 7.72 -1.09
C GLY A 352 -32.85 6.37 -0.59
N GLN A 353 -33.33 5.87 0.55
CA GLN A 353 -32.93 4.57 1.09
C GLN A 353 -33.63 3.39 0.40
N GLN A 354 -34.76 3.66 -0.27
CA GLN A 354 -35.49 2.63 -0.99
C GLN A 354 -34.82 2.25 -2.30
N THR A 355 -34.83 0.96 -2.63
CA THR A 355 -34.48 0.45 -3.95
C THR A 355 -35.70 0.54 -4.85
N PHE A 356 -35.58 1.21 -6.00
CA PHE A 356 -36.69 1.33 -6.95
C PHE A 356 -36.20 1.42 -8.40
N THR A 357 -37.12 1.23 -9.33
CA THR A 357 -36.90 1.33 -10.77
C THR A 357 -37.93 2.27 -11.41
N GLY A 358 -37.62 2.75 -12.61
CA GLY A 358 -38.51 3.61 -13.36
C GLY A 358 -37.96 3.98 -14.73
N PHE A 359 -38.66 4.89 -15.40
CA PHE A 359 -38.26 5.44 -16.69
C PHE A 359 -37.91 6.91 -16.58
N LEU A 360 -36.91 7.33 -17.36
CA LEU A 360 -36.59 8.74 -17.63
C LEU A 360 -36.70 8.97 -19.14
N SER A 361 -37.22 10.12 -19.56
CA SER A 361 -37.23 10.51 -20.97
C SER A 361 -36.24 11.66 -21.20
N LEU A 362 -35.05 11.34 -21.71
CA LEU A 362 -33.92 12.26 -21.80
C LEU A 362 -33.54 12.54 -23.25
N THR A 363 -33.11 13.76 -23.53
CA THR A 363 -32.50 14.17 -24.80
C THR A 363 -30.98 14.22 -24.64
N ILE A 364 -30.25 13.62 -25.58
CA ILE A 364 -28.78 13.73 -25.61
C ILE A 364 -28.40 15.09 -26.20
N MET A 365 -27.81 15.96 -25.40
CA MET A 365 -27.37 17.28 -25.89
C MET A 365 -25.98 17.26 -26.47
N GLU A 366 -25.12 16.41 -25.92
CA GLU A 366 -23.71 16.35 -26.24
C GLU A 366 -23.26 14.89 -26.30
N MET A 367 -22.41 14.58 -27.26
CA MET A 367 -21.72 13.30 -27.35
C MET A 367 -20.29 13.56 -27.83
N SER A 368 -19.31 12.93 -27.20
CA SER A 368 -17.88 13.10 -27.47
C SER A 368 -17.22 11.81 -27.98
N LEU A 369 -17.98 10.97 -28.69
CA LEU A 369 -17.54 9.66 -29.18
C LEU A 369 -16.32 9.78 -30.11
N VAL A 370 -16.38 10.69 -31.10
CA VAL A 370 -15.29 10.94 -32.05
C VAL A 370 -14.02 11.40 -31.33
N SER A 371 -14.17 12.31 -30.36
CA SER A 371 -13.06 12.84 -29.57
C SER A 371 -12.36 11.75 -28.77
N TYR A 372 -13.13 10.95 -28.01
CA TYR A 372 -12.59 9.87 -27.20
C TYR A 372 -12.01 8.74 -28.07
N HIS A 373 -12.66 8.37 -29.16
CA HIS A 373 -12.13 7.38 -30.10
C HIS A 373 -10.78 7.83 -30.70
N ARG A 374 -10.66 9.07 -31.18
CA ARG A 374 -9.40 9.60 -31.74
C ARG A 374 -8.26 9.69 -30.73
N ARG A 375 -8.58 9.89 -29.45
CA ARG A 375 -7.61 9.94 -28.34
C ARG A 375 -7.24 8.57 -27.79
N ASN A 376 -7.77 7.49 -28.36
CA ASN A 376 -7.64 6.12 -27.84
C ASN A 376 -8.20 5.98 -26.40
N MET A 377 -9.38 6.56 -26.17
CA MET A 377 -10.05 6.66 -24.87
C MET A 377 -11.53 6.27 -24.92
N LEU A 378 -11.92 5.47 -25.93
CA LEU A 378 -13.29 4.97 -26.07
C LEU A 378 -13.68 4.08 -24.87
N MET A 379 -12.74 3.29 -24.38
CA MET A 379 -12.91 2.38 -23.27
C MET A 379 -12.09 2.88 -22.07
N CYS A 380 -12.55 2.58 -20.85
CA CYS A 380 -11.82 2.87 -19.63
C CYS A 380 -11.89 1.74 -18.60
N ALA A 381 -10.88 1.70 -17.75
CA ALA A 381 -10.82 0.93 -16.50
C ALA A 381 -10.09 1.77 -15.44
N GLU A 382 -10.10 1.33 -14.20
CA GLU A 382 -9.28 1.91 -13.14
C GLU A 382 -8.37 0.84 -12.55
N CYS A 383 -7.09 1.15 -12.37
CA CYS A 383 -6.15 0.27 -11.69
C CYS A 383 -5.06 1.10 -11.03
N CYS A 384 -4.61 0.68 -9.84
CA CYS A 384 -3.66 1.47 -9.04
C CYS A 384 -4.14 2.92 -8.79
N GLY A 385 -5.47 3.15 -8.77
CA GLY A 385 -6.08 4.46 -8.57
C GLY A 385 -5.87 5.43 -9.73
N VAL A 386 -5.41 4.93 -10.89
CA VAL A 386 -5.28 5.72 -12.10
C VAL A 386 -6.27 5.24 -13.16
N PRO A 387 -6.91 6.17 -13.88
CA PRO A 387 -7.75 5.81 -15.00
C PRO A 387 -6.89 5.33 -16.17
N ILE A 388 -7.28 4.22 -16.76
CA ILE A 388 -6.62 3.60 -17.90
C ILE A 388 -7.59 3.63 -19.07
N PHE A 389 -7.09 4.05 -20.22
CA PHE A 389 -7.89 4.27 -21.41
C PHE A 389 -7.31 3.51 -22.62
N SER A 390 -8.20 2.99 -23.46
CA SER A 390 -7.86 2.36 -24.74
C SER A 390 -9.09 2.35 -25.65
N ASN A 391 -8.93 2.07 -26.95
CA ASN A 391 -10.05 1.63 -27.79
C ASN A 391 -10.25 0.11 -27.78
N THR A 392 -9.38 -0.63 -27.07
CA THR A 392 -9.45 -2.09 -26.94
C THR A 392 -10.17 -2.51 -25.66
N LEU A 393 -10.78 -3.70 -25.67
CA LEU A 393 -11.47 -4.27 -24.51
C LEU A 393 -10.53 -4.73 -23.39
N THR A 394 -9.29 -5.05 -23.73
CA THR A 394 -8.31 -5.52 -22.76
C THR A 394 -7.03 -4.72 -22.86
N VAL A 395 -6.44 -4.42 -21.72
CA VAL A 395 -5.12 -3.78 -21.63
C VAL A 395 -4.39 -4.25 -20.38
N SER A 396 -3.07 -4.28 -20.43
CA SER A 396 -2.26 -4.51 -19.23
C SER A 396 -1.99 -3.19 -18.53
N CYS A 397 -2.23 -3.15 -17.21
CA CYS A 397 -1.85 -2.01 -16.37
C CYS A 397 -0.34 -1.78 -16.44
N ARG A 398 0.10 -0.56 -16.74
CA ARG A 398 1.53 -0.22 -16.81
C ARG A 398 2.23 -0.22 -15.46
N ASN A 399 1.47 -0.16 -14.36
CA ASN A 399 2.04 -0.12 -13.00
C ASN A 399 2.20 -1.53 -12.41
N CYS A 400 1.11 -2.31 -12.37
CA CYS A 400 1.12 -3.64 -11.74
C CYS A 400 1.10 -4.81 -12.73
N SER A 401 1.10 -4.54 -14.04
CA SER A 401 1.04 -5.55 -15.11
C SER A 401 -0.22 -6.43 -15.13
N LYS A 402 -1.20 -6.18 -14.25
CA LYS A 402 -2.51 -6.87 -14.24
C LYS A 402 -3.21 -6.65 -15.57
N SER A 403 -3.72 -7.73 -16.17
CA SER A 403 -4.63 -7.64 -17.31
C SER A 403 -5.99 -7.12 -16.85
N LEU A 404 -6.49 -6.09 -17.52
CA LEU A 404 -7.74 -5.42 -17.20
C LEU A 404 -8.71 -5.58 -18.36
N THR A 405 -9.98 -5.82 -18.03
CA THR A 405 -11.10 -5.67 -18.94
C THR A 405 -11.64 -4.25 -18.81
N LEU A 406 -11.78 -3.55 -19.92
CA LEU A 406 -12.25 -2.17 -19.97
C LEU A 406 -13.74 -2.14 -20.32
N GLN A 407 -14.43 -1.13 -19.80
CA GLN A 407 -15.82 -0.80 -20.10
C GLN A 407 -15.88 0.42 -21.00
N ILE A 408 -17.03 0.69 -21.62
CA ILE A 408 -17.21 1.92 -22.40
C ILE A 408 -17.04 3.13 -21.49
N ASN A 409 -16.28 4.12 -21.95
CA ASN A 409 -16.05 5.35 -21.19
C ASN A 409 -17.37 6.11 -21.00
N PRO A 410 -17.89 6.24 -19.77
CA PRO A 410 -19.22 6.81 -19.53
C PRO A 410 -19.27 8.31 -19.82
N LYS A 411 -18.11 8.97 -20.02
CA LYS A 411 -18.02 10.37 -20.44
C LYS A 411 -18.21 10.57 -21.94
N ILE A 412 -18.35 9.50 -22.73
CA ILE A 412 -18.69 9.59 -24.16
C ILE A 412 -20.05 10.25 -24.34
N LEU A 413 -21.03 9.88 -23.50
CA LEU A 413 -22.28 10.61 -23.40
C LEU A 413 -22.00 11.88 -22.59
N GLY A 414 -22.30 13.00 -23.22
CA GLY A 414 -22.19 14.31 -22.61
C GLY A 414 -23.40 14.61 -21.75
N THR A 415 -23.84 15.85 -21.76
CA THR A 415 -25.01 16.28 -20.98
C THR A 415 -26.30 15.63 -21.51
N LEU A 416 -27.06 15.00 -20.62
CA LEU A 416 -28.42 14.51 -20.89
C LEU A 416 -29.42 15.42 -20.19
N LEU A 417 -30.53 15.77 -20.83
CA LEU A 417 -31.53 16.66 -20.21
C LEU A 417 -32.97 16.19 -20.41
N ASP A 418 -33.82 16.64 -19.51
CA ASP A 418 -35.27 16.72 -19.72
C ASP A 418 -35.75 18.15 -19.47
N GLU A 419 -37.05 18.36 -19.46
CA GLU A 419 -37.67 19.67 -19.20
C GLU A 419 -37.45 20.21 -17.77
N THR A 420 -36.95 19.38 -16.85
CA THR A 420 -36.82 19.71 -15.42
C THR A 420 -35.38 19.81 -14.93
N GLY A 421 -34.42 19.26 -15.67
CA GLY A 421 -33.02 19.25 -15.24
C GLY A 421 -32.06 18.66 -16.26
N ALA A 422 -30.82 18.46 -15.81
CA ALA A 422 -29.75 17.88 -16.62
C ALA A 422 -28.84 16.98 -15.78
N VAL A 423 -28.30 15.94 -16.42
CA VAL A 423 -27.31 15.02 -15.87
C VAL A 423 -25.97 15.28 -16.54
N ALA A 424 -24.94 15.52 -15.73
CA ALA A 424 -23.59 15.77 -16.22
C ALA A 424 -22.92 14.50 -16.78
N PRO A 425 -21.91 14.65 -17.67
CA PRO A 425 -21.21 13.52 -18.29
C PRO A 425 -20.59 12.57 -17.25
N GLY A 426 -20.73 11.25 -17.49
CA GLY A 426 -20.13 10.21 -16.64
C GLY A 426 -20.76 10.04 -15.25
N LYS A 427 -21.95 10.63 -15.00
CA LYS A 427 -22.66 10.49 -13.71
C LYS A 427 -23.65 9.33 -13.66
N LEU A 428 -24.13 8.85 -14.81
CA LEU A 428 -24.94 7.64 -14.90
C LEU A 428 -24.03 6.39 -14.91
N LEU A 429 -24.48 5.32 -14.27
CA LEU A 429 -23.83 4.02 -14.29
C LEU A 429 -24.53 3.14 -15.32
N TRP A 430 -23.85 2.76 -16.40
CA TRP A 430 -24.48 2.07 -17.51
C TRP A 430 -24.18 0.57 -17.49
N SER A 431 -25.21 -0.26 -17.68
CA SER A 431 -25.01 -1.69 -17.94
C SER A 431 -24.45 -1.93 -19.34
N GLU A 432 -23.79 -3.09 -19.53
CA GLU A 432 -23.34 -3.52 -20.85
C GLU A 432 -24.52 -3.59 -21.84
N ARG A 433 -25.65 -4.17 -21.42
CA ARG A 433 -26.86 -4.25 -22.24
C ARG A 433 -27.42 -2.88 -22.63
N ALA A 434 -27.43 -1.91 -21.73
CA ALA A 434 -27.89 -0.55 -22.04
C ALA A 434 -26.97 0.13 -23.08
N TRP A 435 -25.66 -0.08 -23.00
CA TRP A 435 -24.72 0.38 -24.03
C TRP A 435 -24.99 -0.28 -25.37
N GLU A 436 -25.14 -1.61 -25.41
CA GLU A 436 -25.39 -2.33 -26.65
C GLU A 436 -26.71 -1.92 -27.30
N ALA A 437 -27.75 -1.68 -26.50
CA ALA A 437 -29.03 -1.14 -26.97
C ALA A 437 -28.88 0.26 -27.58
N LEU A 438 -28.12 1.16 -26.93
CA LEU A 438 -27.85 2.50 -27.46
C LEU A 438 -27.10 2.45 -28.79
N PHE A 439 -26.06 1.61 -28.88
CA PHE A 439 -25.23 1.51 -30.09
C PHE A 439 -25.87 0.66 -31.20
N GLY A 440 -26.85 -0.19 -30.84
CA GLY A 440 -27.44 -1.19 -31.74
C GLY A 440 -26.43 -2.23 -32.21
N ARG A 441 -25.37 -2.49 -31.42
CA ARG A 441 -24.28 -3.42 -31.70
C ARG A 441 -23.58 -3.80 -30.40
N SER A 442 -22.89 -4.94 -30.41
CA SER A 442 -22.15 -5.41 -29.23
C SER A 442 -20.98 -4.50 -28.87
N ILE A 443 -20.54 -4.50 -27.61
CA ILE A 443 -19.39 -3.68 -27.19
C ILE A 443 -18.13 -4.03 -28.02
N LYS A 444 -17.94 -5.30 -28.36
CA LYS A 444 -16.86 -5.77 -29.24
C LYS A 444 -16.89 -5.08 -30.61
N GLU A 445 -18.07 -4.93 -31.20
CA GLU A 445 -18.25 -4.24 -32.48
C GLU A 445 -18.07 -2.73 -32.36
N VAL A 446 -18.42 -2.13 -31.22
CA VAL A 446 -18.15 -0.70 -30.93
C VAL A 446 -16.65 -0.43 -30.93
N CYS A 447 -15.83 -1.31 -30.35
CA CYS A 447 -14.38 -1.13 -30.27
C CYS A 447 -13.66 -1.13 -31.63
N VAL A 448 -14.25 -1.77 -32.65
CA VAL A 448 -13.65 -1.88 -33.99
C VAL A 448 -14.29 -0.94 -35.02
N MET A 449 -15.18 -0.06 -34.58
CA MET A 449 -15.78 0.95 -35.45
C MET A 449 -14.71 1.81 -36.11
N SER A 450 -14.84 2.00 -37.42
CA SER A 450 -14.02 2.96 -38.15
C SER A 450 -14.31 4.39 -37.69
N ALA A 451 -13.36 5.29 -37.94
CA ALA A 451 -13.53 6.71 -37.62
C ALA A 451 -14.77 7.34 -38.31
N GLU A 452 -15.15 6.82 -39.48
CA GLU A 452 -16.33 7.28 -40.21
C GLU A 452 -17.62 6.73 -39.59
N GLU A 453 -17.67 5.46 -39.20
CA GLU A 453 -18.82 4.90 -38.47
C GLU A 453 -19.06 5.62 -37.15
N VAL A 454 -17.99 5.90 -36.40
CA VAL A 454 -18.04 6.66 -35.14
C VAL A 454 -18.63 8.06 -35.38
N ARG A 455 -18.16 8.75 -36.43
CA ARG A 455 -18.66 10.08 -36.81
C ARG A 455 -20.13 10.07 -37.19
N LEU A 456 -20.54 9.11 -38.03
CA LEU A 456 -21.93 8.96 -38.48
C LEU A 456 -22.87 8.59 -37.33
N PHE A 457 -22.40 7.77 -36.38
CA PHE A 457 -23.18 7.43 -35.20
C PHE A 457 -23.40 8.65 -34.30
N GLU A 458 -22.32 9.37 -33.95
CA GLU A 458 -22.39 10.59 -33.13
C GLU A 458 -23.37 11.62 -33.72
N GLN A 459 -23.26 11.88 -35.04
CA GLN A 459 -24.14 12.83 -35.73
C GLN A 459 -25.62 12.43 -35.73
N ARG A 460 -25.92 11.13 -35.69
CA ARG A 460 -27.29 10.61 -35.69
C ARG A 460 -27.95 10.68 -34.32
N VAL A 461 -27.13 10.51 -33.28
CA VAL A 461 -27.59 10.26 -31.90
C VAL A 461 -27.64 11.56 -31.07
N ILE A 462 -26.85 12.58 -31.42
CA ILE A 462 -27.00 13.91 -30.84
C ILE A 462 -28.41 14.45 -31.11
N PHE A 463 -29.02 15.07 -30.09
CA PHE A 463 -30.40 15.55 -30.03
C PHE A 463 -31.48 14.48 -30.15
N MET A 464 -31.12 13.20 -30.17
CA MET A 464 -32.10 12.12 -30.07
C MET A 464 -32.69 12.09 -28.65
N ARG A 465 -34.01 11.96 -28.58
CA ARG A 465 -34.71 11.66 -27.33
C ARG A 465 -34.77 10.15 -27.14
N MET A 466 -34.45 9.70 -25.94
CA MET A 466 -34.45 8.29 -25.54
C MET A 466 -35.18 8.11 -24.21
N HIS A 467 -35.70 6.91 -24.00
CA HIS A 467 -36.26 6.48 -22.74
C HIS A 467 -35.28 5.53 -22.06
N LEU A 468 -34.84 5.90 -20.86
CA LEU A 468 -33.94 5.09 -20.05
C LEU A 468 -34.75 4.36 -19.00
N CYS A 469 -34.67 3.02 -18.97
CA CYS A 469 -35.07 2.27 -17.80
C CYS A 469 -33.93 2.33 -16.79
N PHE A 470 -34.20 2.87 -15.59
CA PHE A 470 -33.19 3.07 -14.56
C PHE A 470 -33.52 2.33 -13.27
N GLY A 471 -32.48 2.08 -12.48
CA GLY A 471 -32.55 1.62 -11.10
C GLY A 471 -31.83 2.57 -10.15
N TRP A 472 -32.37 2.72 -8.94
CA TRP A 472 -31.76 3.42 -7.83
C TRP A 472 -31.61 2.48 -6.63
N GLU A 473 -30.45 2.57 -5.96
CA GLU A 473 -30.15 1.94 -4.67
C GLU A 473 -29.11 2.80 -3.95
N GLU A 474 -29.34 3.11 -2.67
CA GLU A 474 -28.47 3.96 -1.84
C GLU A 474 -27.00 3.48 -1.83
N ARG A 475 -26.78 2.16 -1.80
CA ARG A 475 -25.44 1.57 -1.72
C ARG A 475 -24.59 1.84 -2.95
N VAL A 476 -25.25 1.93 -4.11
CA VAL A 476 -24.67 2.24 -5.43
C VAL A 476 -24.39 3.74 -5.52
N GLY A 477 -25.32 4.56 -5.05
CA GLY A 477 -25.18 6.03 -4.98
C GLY A 477 -25.14 6.73 -6.34
N ARG A 478 -25.54 6.03 -7.41
CA ARG A 478 -25.73 6.55 -8.77
C ARG A 478 -26.96 5.93 -9.40
N LEU A 479 -27.55 6.63 -10.37
CA LEU A 479 -28.60 6.08 -11.22
C LEU A 479 -27.99 5.07 -12.19
N ALA A 480 -28.44 3.83 -12.08
CA ALA A 480 -28.04 2.74 -12.94
C ALA A 480 -28.96 2.65 -14.16
N VAL A 481 -28.42 2.67 -15.37
CA VAL A 481 -29.17 2.51 -16.62
C VAL A 481 -29.24 1.03 -16.92
N LEU A 482 -30.44 0.46 -16.72
CA LEU A 482 -30.73 -0.95 -16.93
C LEU A 482 -30.94 -1.23 -18.41
N GLY A 483 -31.61 -0.31 -19.13
CA GLY A 483 -31.93 -0.45 -20.55
C GLY A 483 -32.21 0.89 -21.25
N VAL A 484 -32.17 0.87 -22.58
CA VAL A 484 -32.42 2.02 -23.45
C VAL A 484 -33.48 1.68 -24.48
N PHE A 485 -34.43 2.59 -24.66
CA PHE A 485 -35.50 2.50 -25.64
C PHE A 485 -35.52 3.79 -26.47
N THR A 486 -35.54 3.68 -27.79
CA THR A 486 -35.47 4.80 -28.73
C THR A 486 -36.73 4.88 -29.58
#